data_AF-K1QMQ9-F1
#
_entry.id   AF-K1QMQ9-F1
#
_cell.length_a   1.000
_cell.length_b   1.000
_cell.length_c   1.000
_cell.angle_alpha   90.00
_cell.angle_beta   90.00
_cell.angle_gamma   90.00
#
_symmetry.space_group_name_H-M   'P 1'
#
loop_
_entity.id
_entity.type
_entity.pdbx_description
1 polymer ?
#
loop_
_entity_poly.entity_id
_entity_poly.type
_entity_poly.pdbx_seq_one_letter_code
_entity_poly.pdbx_strand_id
1 'polypeptide(L)'
;MSRDFIPGIKHTIPFDTAITNKGNGYHSSTGVFIAPEPGYYVFTWTVRMTHGSQHSFELVVNNVAKGASFMRTHDPEDQTITGTAVVFVNQNDDVYVRTHGSYAYNAGNIRSDTYSRTSFAGWRLSS
;
A
#
# COMPACT_ATOMS: atom_id res chain seq x y z
N MET A 1 -8.40 0.92 4.99
CA MET A 1 -9.30 -0.05 4.31
C MET A 1 -10.36 -0.55 5.26
N SER A 2 -11.50 -1.02 4.75
CA SER A 2 -12.73 -1.27 5.51
C SER A 2 -12.80 -2.64 6.19
N ARG A 3 -12.08 -3.64 5.67
CA ARG A 3 -12.16 -5.04 6.12
C ARG A 3 -10.86 -5.81 5.86
N ASP A 4 -10.75 -6.99 6.44
CA ASP A 4 -9.64 -7.92 6.23
C ASP A 4 -9.73 -8.62 4.87
N PHE A 5 -8.60 -9.07 4.34
CA PHE A 5 -8.59 -9.91 3.13
C PHE A 5 -7.29 -10.71 2.97
N ILE A 6 -7.35 -11.71 2.09
CA ILE A 6 -6.20 -12.53 1.67
C ILE A 6 -5.78 -12.07 0.27
N PRO A 7 -4.64 -11.37 0.11
CA PRO A 7 -4.15 -10.99 -1.21
C PRO A 7 -3.52 -12.17 -1.95
N GLY A 8 -3.59 -12.15 -3.28
CA GLY A 8 -2.75 -12.98 -4.16
C GLY A 8 -1.36 -12.38 -4.37
N ILE A 9 -0.58 -12.94 -5.30
CA ILE A 9 0.67 -12.31 -5.78
C ILE A 9 0.37 -11.10 -6.67
N LYS A 10 1.23 -10.08 -6.65
CA LYS A 10 1.05 -8.82 -7.42
C LYS A 10 -0.33 -8.20 -7.24
N HIS A 11 -0.98 -8.41 -6.09
CA HIS A 11 -2.32 -7.93 -5.84
C HIS A 11 -2.24 -6.47 -5.36
N THR A 12 -2.82 -5.55 -6.13
CA THR A 12 -2.98 -4.15 -5.71
C THR A 12 -3.90 -4.08 -4.49
N ILE A 13 -3.47 -3.43 -3.42
CA ILE A 13 -4.23 -3.32 -2.18
C ILE A 13 -5.28 -2.19 -2.33
N PRO A 14 -6.59 -2.50 -2.35
CA PRO A 14 -7.61 -1.46 -2.40
C PRO A 14 -7.79 -0.87 -1.00
N PHE A 15 -7.27 0.34 -0.77
CA PHE A 15 -7.61 1.13 0.42
C PHE A 15 -8.97 1.82 0.17
N ASP A 16 -10.01 0.99 0.14
CA ASP A 16 -11.40 1.29 -0.25
C ASP A 16 -12.11 2.42 0.51
N THR A 17 -11.53 2.91 1.61
CA THR A 17 -12.08 3.98 2.44
C THR A 17 -11.20 5.22 2.33
N ALA A 18 -11.65 6.20 1.54
CA ALA A 18 -10.95 7.47 1.38
C ALA A 18 -11.29 8.43 2.55
N ILE A 19 -10.32 8.72 3.40
CA ILE A 19 -10.44 9.74 4.47
C ILE A 19 -10.24 11.15 3.87
N THR A 20 -9.26 11.28 2.98
CA THR A 20 -9.00 12.49 2.18
C THR A 20 -8.75 12.08 0.74
N ASN A 21 -9.17 12.93 -0.20
CA ASN A 21 -8.89 12.75 -1.63
C ASN A 21 -8.98 14.08 -2.38
N LYS A 22 -8.38 15.14 -1.82
CA LYS A 22 -8.40 16.46 -2.46
C LYS A 22 -7.63 16.39 -3.78
N GLY A 23 -8.25 16.82 -4.87
CA GLY A 23 -7.71 16.69 -6.23
C GLY A 23 -8.15 15.42 -6.96
N ASN A 24 -8.91 14.54 -6.30
CA ASN A 24 -9.53 13.34 -6.88
C ASN A 24 -8.55 12.40 -7.62
N GLY A 25 -7.28 12.38 -7.19
CA GLY A 25 -6.26 11.52 -7.81
C GLY A 25 -6.36 10.05 -7.37
N TYR A 26 -6.92 9.77 -6.19
CA TYR A 26 -7.03 8.40 -5.68
C TYR A 26 -8.36 7.73 -6.06
N HIS A 27 -8.28 6.53 -6.61
CA HIS A 27 -9.41 5.69 -7.00
C HIS A 27 -9.56 4.54 -6.00
N SER A 28 -10.43 4.70 -5.01
CA SER A 28 -10.56 3.74 -3.90
C SER A 28 -11.06 2.34 -4.33
N SER A 29 -11.79 2.25 -5.45
CA SER A 29 -12.24 0.97 -6.00
C SER A 29 -11.10 0.12 -6.56
N THR A 30 -10.01 0.73 -7.01
CA THR A 30 -8.85 0.04 -7.61
C THR A 30 -7.62 0.08 -6.73
N GLY A 31 -7.56 1.00 -5.76
CA GLY A 31 -6.37 1.22 -4.95
C GLY A 31 -5.30 2.09 -5.61
N VAL A 32 -5.59 2.71 -6.76
CA VAL A 32 -4.61 3.43 -7.60
C VAL A 32 -4.74 4.93 -7.41
N PHE A 33 -3.60 5.59 -7.17
CA PHE A 33 -3.43 7.03 -7.28
C PHE A 33 -2.91 7.38 -8.67
N ILE A 34 -3.57 8.30 -9.36
CA ILE A 34 -3.13 8.87 -10.64
C ILE A 34 -2.58 10.27 -10.36
N ALA A 35 -1.31 10.49 -10.65
CA ALA A 35 -0.65 11.76 -10.36
C ALA A 35 -1.25 12.90 -11.20
N PRO A 36 -1.80 13.96 -10.57
CA PRO A 36 -2.43 15.05 -11.31
C PRO A 36 -1.42 15.97 -12.01
N GLU A 37 -0.19 16.06 -11.46
CA GLU A 37 0.89 16.92 -11.92
C GLU A 37 2.26 16.27 -11.65
N PRO A 38 3.28 16.59 -12.45
CA PRO A 38 4.63 16.07 -12.21
C PRO A 38 5.25 16.68 -10.95
N GLY A 39 6.07 15.90 -10.24
CA GLY A 39 6.84 16.38 -9.11
C GLY A 39 7.34 15.28 -8.19
N TYR A 40 7.97 15.67 -7.10
CA TYR A 40 8.30 14.77 -6.01
C TYR A 40 7.09 14.57 -5.11
N TYR A 41 6.73 13.32 -4.85
CA TYR A 41 5.65 12.94 -3.96
C TYR A 41 6.21 12.09 -2.82
N VAL A 42 5.64 12.28 -1.63
CA VAL A 42 5.81 11.35 -0.52
C VAL A 42 4.64 10.38 -0.57
N PHE A 43 4.93 9.09 -0.51
CA PHE A 43 3.94 8.05 -0.29
C PHE A 43 4.31 7.26 0.95
N THR A 44 3.31 6.96 1.77
CA THR A 44 3.45 6.11 2.95
C THR A 44 2.31 5.11 3.00
N TRP A 45 2.61 3.91 3.49
CA TRP A 45 1.64 2.85 3.67
C TRP A 45 1.90 2.13 4.97
N THR A 46 0.82 1.69 5.61
CA THR A 46 0.86 0.91 6.84
C THR A 46 -0.01 -0.31 6.66
N VAL A 47 0.53 -1.50 6.98
CA VAL A 47 -0.20 -2.76 6.91
C VAL A 47 -0.07 -3.54 8.20
N ARG A 48 -1.19 -3.99 8.75
CA ARG A 48 -1.23 -4.92 9.89
C ARG A 48 -1.42 -6.35 9.40
N MET A 49 -0.66 -7.27 9.98
CA MET A 49 -0.78 -8.70 9.77
C MET A 49 -0.80 -9.42 11.11
N THR A 50 -1.34 -10.65 11.12
CA THR A 50 -1.60 -11.42 12.34
C THR A 50 -1.34 -12.90 12.11
N HIS A 51 -1.11 -13.67 13.17
CA HIS A 51 -1.19 -15.14 13.18
C HIS A 51 -0.33 -15.83 12.11
N GLY A 52 1.00 -15.68 12.19
CA GLY A 52 1.92 -16.40 11.30
C GLY A 52 1.92 -15.94 9.84
N SER A 53 1.29 -14.79 9.54
CA SER A 53 1.24 -14.19 8.20
C SER A 53 2.58 -13.55 7.81
N GLN A 54 2.84 -13.49 6.50
CA GLN A 54 4.04 -12.89 5.92
C GLN A 54 3.69 -12.24 4.58
N HIS A 55 4.04 -10.97 4.40
CA HIS A 55 3.89 -10.27 3.14
C HIS A 55 5.07 -9.35 2.86
N SER A 56 5.48 -9.27 1.58
CA SER A 56 6.28 -8.18 1.06
C SER A 56 5.37 -7.24 0.28
N PHE A 57 5.38 -5.96 0.64
CA PHE A 57 4.60 -4.91 0.00
C PHE A 57 5.51 -4.00 -0.81
N GLU A 58 5.08 -3.63 -2.00
CA GLU A 58 5.80 -2.74 -2.91
C GLU A 58 4.99 -1.48 -3.16
N LEU A 59 5.61 -0.31 -3.03
CA LEU A 59 5.12 0.90 -3.68
C LEU A 59 5.55 0.84 -5.15
N VAL A 60 4.59 0.96 -6.06
CA VAL A 60 4.79 0.80 -7.48
C VAL A 60 4.43 2.08 -8.21
N VAL A 61 5.27 2.48 -9.17
CA VAL A 61 5.00 3.54 -10.15
C VAL A 61 5.05 2.92 -11.53
N ASN A 62 3.95 2.96 -12.29
CA ASN A 62 3.83 2.35 -13.63
C ASN A 62 4.43 0.94 -13.73
N ASN A 63 3.98 0.02 -12.87
CA ASN A 63 4.48 -1.36 -12.74
C ASN A 63 5.92 -1.55 -12.23
N VAL A 64 6.69 -0.48 -11.99
CA VAL A 64 8.05 -0.52 -11.44
C VAL A 64 8.02 -0.30 -9.93
N ALA A 65 8.55 -1.25 -9.15
CA ALA A 65 8.69 -1.09 -7.70
C ALA A 65 9.72 0.02 -7.38
N LYS A 66 9.33 0.95 -6.50
CA LYS A 66 10.15 2.10 -6.06
C LYS A 66 10.41 2.11 -4.55
N GLY A 67 9.64 1.35 -3.78
CA GLY A 67 9.85 1.13 -2.37
C GLY A 67 9.30 -0.24 -1.99
N ALA A 68 9.81 -0.81 -0.90
CA ALA A 68 9.34 -2.09 -0.41
C ALA A 68 9.40 -2.16 1.12
N SER A 69 8.54 -2.98 1.70
CA SER A 69 8.52 -3.29 3.13
C SER A 69 8.16 -4.76 3.31
N PHE A 70 8.87 -5.47 4.18
CA PHE A 70 8.63 -6.89 4.43
C PHE A 70 8.41 -7.14 5.91
N MET A 71 7.41 -7.95 6.24
CA MET A 71 7.16 -8.40 7.61
C MET A 71 6.72 -9.86 7.61
N ARG A 72 7.12 -10.57 8.66
CA ARG A 72 6.67 -11.91 9.01
C ARG A 72 6.26 -11.88 10.47
N THR A 73 5.02 -12.25 10.73
CA THR A 73 4.47 -12.40 12.08
C THR A 73 4.64 -13.85 12.55
N HIS A 74 4.65 -14.05 13.86
CA HIS A 74 4.52 -15.38 14.47
C HIS A 74 3.09 -15.59 14.98
N ASP A 75 2.70 -16.82 15.28
CA ASP A 75 1.42 -17.08 15.97
C ASP A 75 1.68 -17.11 17.48
N PRO A 76 0.95 -16.34 18.33
CA PRO A 76 -0.26 -15.56 18.07
C PRO A 76 -0.03 -14.04 17.95
N GLU A 77 1.07 -13.61 17.35
CA GLU A 77 1.45 -12.20 17.29
C GLU A 77 0.69 -11.39 16.21
N ASP A 78 0.46 -10.13 16.55
CA ASP A 78 0.01 -9.09 15.65
C ASP A 78 1.13 -8.07 15.46
N GLN A 79 1.48 -7.77 14.22
CA GLN A 79 2.49 -6.77 13.91
C GLN A 79 2.02 -5.82 12.83
N THR A 80 2.62 -4.63 12.81
CA THR A 80 2.35 -3.60 11.82
C THR A 80 3.67 -3.17 11.19
N ILE A 81 3.67 -3.03 9.86
CA ILE A 81 4.79 -2.46 9.11
C ILE A 81 4.35 -1.20 8.41
N THR A 82 5.22 -0.19 8.44
CA THR A 82 5.05 1.06 7.70
C THR A 82 6.22 1.23 6.74
N GLY A 83 5.90 1.58 5.50
CA GLY A 83 6.89 2.02 4.52
C GLY A 83 6.65 3.47 4.10
N THR A 84 7.71 4.13 3.68
CA THR A 84 7.68 5.48 3.12
C THR A 84 8.65 5.56 1.96
N ALA A 85 8.27 6.23 0.87
CA ALA A 85 9.17 6.54 -0.22
C ALA A 85 8.91 7.96 -0.74
N VAL A 86 10.00 8.62 -1.17
CA VAL A 86 9.94 9.87 -1.92
C VAL A 86 10.32 9.55 -3.35
N VAL A 87 9.41 9.79 -4.29
CA VAL A 87 9.59 9.44 -5.70
C VAL A 87 9.17 10.60 -6.58
N PHE A 88 9.90 10.82 -7.67
CA PHE A 88 9.41 11.65 -8.76
C PHE A 88 8.37 10.85 -9.56
N VAL A 89 7.21 11.45 -9.80
CA VAL A 89 6.16 10.89 -10.66
C VAL A 89 5.76 11.93 -11.69
N ASN A 90 5.45 11.48 -12.90
CA ASN A 90 4.92 12.34 -13.96
C ASN A 90 3.41 12.44 -13.84
N GLN A 91 2.83 13.45 -14.50
CA GLN A 91 1.39 13.51 -14.68
C GLN A 91 0.88 12.22 -15.35
N ASN A 92 -0.23 11.71 -14.83
CA ASN A 92 -0.88 10.46 -15.24
C ASN A 92 -0.11 9.17 -14.91
N ASP A 93 0.99 9.23 -14.16
CA ASP A 93 1.60 8.00 -13.63
C ASP A 93 0.70 7.34 -12.58
N ASP A 94 0.58 6.02 -12.68
CA ASP A 94 -0.13 5.18 -11.71
C ASP A 94 0.77 4.87 -10.53
N VAL A 95 0.30 5.17 -9.32
CA VAL A 95 0.96 4.85 -8.06
C VAL A 95 0.06 4.01 -7.16
N TYR A 96 0.55 2.89 -6.68
CA TYR A 96 -0.22 1.98 -5.83
C TYR A 96 0.68 1.09 -4.98
N VAL A 97 0.08 0.50 -3.95
CA VAL A 97 0.74 -0.54 -3.15
C VAL A 97 0.24 -1.90 -3.62
N ARG A 98 1.15 -2.86 -3.77
CA ARG A 98 0.79 -4.26 -4.07
C ARG A 98 1.59 -5.26 -3.24
N THR A 99 1.11 -6.49 -3.16
CA THR A 99 1.94 -7.62 -2.71
C THR A 99 3.03 -7.97 -3.74
N HIS A 100 4.13 -8.56 -3.27
CA HIS A 100 5.26 -8.96 -4.12
C HIS A 100 4.87 -10.05 -5.14
N GLY A 101 5.71 -10.24 -6.17
CA GLY A 101 5.42 -11.18 -7.27
C GLY A 101 5.65 -12.66 -6.98
N SER A 102 6.12 -13.03 -5.78
CA SER A 102 6.44 -14.42 -5.43
C SER A 102 5.66 -14.90 -4.21
N TYR A 103 5.06 -16.08 -4.30
CA TYR A 103 4.33 -16.75 -3.23
C TYR A 103 5.19 -16.99 -1.98
N ALA A 104 6.51 -17.15 -2.14
CA ALA A 104 7.42 -17.31 -1.00
C ALA A 104 7.42 -16.11 -0.05
N TYR A 105 6.91 -14.97 -0.52
CA TYR A 105 6.82 -13.73 0.24
C TYR A 105 5.39 -13.29 0.54
N ASN A 106 4.35 -14.08 0.23
CA ASN A 106 2.96 -13.69 0.44
C ASN A 106 2.13 -14.86 0.99
N ALA A 107 1.76 -14.79 2.26
CA ALA A 107 0.95 -15.78 2.97
C ALA A 107 0.16 -15.14 4.12
N GLY A 108 -1.08 -15.57 4.29
CA GLY A 108 -1.93 -15.16 5.40
C GLY A 108 -2.67 -13.83 5.19
N ASN A 109 -3.23 -13.30 6.27
CA ASN A 109 -4.24 -12.24 6.25
C ASN A 109 -3.63 -10.85 6.42
N ILE A 110 -4.21 -9.87 5.72
CA ILE A 110 -4.06 -8.45 6.04
C ILE A 110 -5.27 -8.03 6.86
N ARG A 111 -5.04 -7.34 7.98
CA ARG A 111 -6.06 -6.94 8.93
C ARG A 111 -6.27 -5.43 8.97
N SER A 112 -7.51 -5.00 9.14
CA SER A 112 -7.87 -3.59 9.30
C SER A 112 -9.17 -3.43 10.09
N ASP A 113 -9.06 -3.01 11.35
CA ASP A 113 -10.18 -2.87 12.27
C ASP A 113 -9.99 -1.63 13.18
N THR A 114 -10.76 -1.53 14.26
CA THR A 114 -10.67 -0.41 15.21
C THR A 114 -9.39 -0.39 16.04
N TYR A 115 -8.65 -1.50 16.15
CA TYR A 115 -7.39 -1.56 16.88
C TYR A 115 -6.21 -1.06 16.05
N SER A 116 -6.25 -1.28 14.74
CA SER A 116 -5.26 -0.76 13.81
C SER A 116 -5.80 -0.78 12.38
N ARG A 117 -5.56 0.31 11.66
CA ARG A 117 -6.02 0.49 10.29
C ARG A 117 -4.85 0.30 9.33
N THR A 118 -5.06 -0.58 8.36
CA THR A 118 -4.20 -0.64 7.16
C THR A 118 -4.55 0.55 6.26
N SER A 119 -3.54 1.35 5.89
CA SER A 119 -3.69 2.67 5.28
C SER A 119 -2.65 2.97 4.20
N PHE A 120 -2.99 3.90 3.32
CA PHE A 120 -2.11 4.47 2.31
C PHE A 120 -2.38 5.97 2.25
N ALA A 121 -1.32 6.77 2.17
CA ALA A 121 -1.39 8.21 2.03
C ALA A 121 -0.28 8.70 1.11
N GLY A 122 -0.53 9.82 0.45
CA GLY A 122 0.50 10.51 -0.31
C GLY A 122 0.15 11.96 -0.58
N TRP A 123 1.19 12.77 -0.80
CA TRP A 123 1.08 14.19 -1.11
C TRP A 123 2.28 14.64 -1.94
N ARG A 124 2.06 15.68 -2.76
CA ARG A 124 3.15 16.33 -3.48
C ARG A 124 4.01 17.10 -2.48
N LEU A 125 5.32 16.84 -2.51
CA LEU A 125 6.33 17.53 -1.72
C LEU A 125 6.82 18.79 -2.44
N SER A 126 7.16 18.67 -3.72
CA SER A 126 7.62 19.78 -4.56
C SER A 126 7.35 19.48 -6.04
N SER A 127 7.34 20.53 -6.85
CA SER A 127 7.43 20.45 -8.32
C SER A 127 8.83 20.06 -8.76
#